data_AF-A0A7J3QD75-F1
#
_entry.id   AF-A0A7J3QD75-F1
#
_cell.length_a   1.000
_cell.length_b   1.000
_cell.length_c   1.000
_cell.angle_alpha   90.00
_cell.angle_beta   90.00
_cell.angle_gamma   90.00
#
_symmetry.space_group_name_H-M   'P 1'
#
loop_
_entity.id
_entity.type
_entity.pdbx_description
1 polymer ?
#
loop_
_entity_poly.entity_id
_entity_poly.type
_entity_poly.pdbx_seq_one_letter_code
_entity_poly.pdbx_strand_id
1 'polypeptide(L)'
;MHIFFLVKHMRYRVEGILTALLTPLTKNNDLCTECIKAMIEFQISKGVNALFLTGTYGEGVILSNAVKEKVYRYAIEFSNNRLSLLPHVGGADIESITNLAKAAKDLGYRVVSVVGPIYHKPTKRGLVEFFSYIASKADVDIVIYNNKGRQGYNISPDDFEYIS
;
A
#
# COMPACT_ATOMS: atom_id res chain seq x y z
N MET A 1 12.51 -5.03 -8.20
CA MET A 1 11.32 -4.80 -7.34
C MET A 1 10.22 -5.67 -7.90
N HIS A 2 9.99 -6.85 -7.32
CA HIS A 2 8.98 -7.79 -7.81
C HIS A 2 7.72 -7.63 -6.96
N ILE A 3 6.66 -7.10 -7.57
CA ILE A 3 5.31 -7.07 -7.01
C ILE A 3 4.63 -8.34 -7.51
N PHE A 4 4.18 -9.20 -6.60
CA PHE A 4 3.43 -10.41 -6.92
C PHE A 4 1.99 -10.23 -6.46
N PHE A 5 1.04 -10.57 -7.33
CA PHE A 5 -0.39 -10.47 -7.07
C PHE A 5 -0.86 -11.72 -6.32
N LEU A 6 -1.59 -11.52 -5.23
CA LEU A 6 -2.22 -12.61 -4.49
C LEU A 6 -3.69 -12.73 -4.91
N VAL A 7 -4.16 -13.98 -5.01
CA VAL A 7 -5.54 -14.45 -5.21
C VAL A 7 -6.05 -14.39 -6.66
N LYS A 8 -6.34 -15.58 -7.19
CA LYS A 8 -6.79 -15.89 -8.57
C LYS A 8 -8.04 -15.14 -9.08
N HIS A 9 -8.62 -14.23 -8.30
CA HIS A 9 -9.82 -13.45 -8.65
C HIS A 9 -9.77 -11.99 -8.14
N MET A 10 -8.65 -11.28 -8.30
CA MET A 10 -8.64 -9.84 -8.04
C MET A 10 -9.71 -9.13 -8.87
N ARG A 11 -10.59 -8.38 -8.20
CA ARG A 11 -11.70 -7.66 -8.86
C ARG A 11 -11.26 -6.32 -9.43
N TYR A 12 -10.08 -5.86 -9.06
CA TYR A 12 -9.49 -4.60 -9.49
C TYR A 12 -8.00 -4.80 -9.77
N ARG A 13 -7.56 -4.43 -10.99
CA ARG A 13 -6.17 -4.57 -11.40
C ARG A 13 -5.49 -3.21 -11.47
N VAL A 14 -4.27 -3.14 -10.95
CA VAL A 14 -3.38 -2.00 -11.09
C VAL A 14 -2.35 -2.37 -12.15
N GLU A 15 -2.37 -1.67 -13.29
CA GLU A 15 -1.57 -2.02 -14.47
C GLU A 15 -0.84 -0.79 -15.03
N GLY A 16 0.20 -1.03 -15.83
CA GLY A 16 1.03 0.00 -16.44
C GLY A 16 2.17 0.49 -15.54
N ILE A 17 2.57 1.74 -15.71
CA ILE A 17 3.64 2.39 -14.96
C ILE A 17 3.09 2.78 -13.58
N LEU A 18 3.59 2.10 -12.55
CA LEU A 18 3.30 2.37 -11.14
C LEU A 18 4.51 3.05 -10.49
N THR A 19 4.34 4.29 -10.02
CA THR A 19 5.41 5.01 -9.30
C THR A 19 5.16 5.03 -7.80
N ALA A 20 6.24 4.89 -7.01
CA ALA A 20 6.17 5.05 -5.56
C ALA A 20 6.17 6.55 -5.22
N LEU A 21 5.03 7.04 -4.74
CA LEU A 21 4.85 8.46 -4.43
C LEU A 21 5.52 8.80 -3.10
N LEU A 22 6.27 9.90 -3.07
CA LEU A 22 6.79 10.47 -1.82
C LEU A 22 5.64 11.02 -0.96
N THR A 23 5.90 11.34 0.30
CA THR A 23 4.94 12.05 1.16
C THR A 23 5.49 13.44 1.52
N PRO A 24 5.22 14.49 0.72
CA PRO A 24 5.69 15.84 1.01
C PRO A 24 5.20 16.35 2.36
N LEU A 25 6.14 16.76 3.20
CA LEU A 25 5.89 17.42 4.47
C LEU A 25 6.33 18.89 4.43
N THR A 26 5.67 19.73 5.22
CA THR A 26 6.11 21.10 5.50
C THR A 26 7.29 21.08 6.48
N LYS A 27 7.92 22.24 6.72
CA LYS A 27 8.97 22.39 7.73
C LYS A 27 8.52 22.03 9.16
N ASN A 28 7.21 22.03 9.41
CA ASN A 28 6.61 21.68 10.70
C ASN A 28 6.19 20.20 10.77
N ASN A 29 6.57 19.37 9.80
CA ASN A 29 6.18 17.96 9.65
C ASN A 29 4.68 17.72 9.39
N ASP A 30 3.93 18.74 9.00
CA ASP A 30 2.56 18.58 8.50
C ASP A 30 2.56 18.16 7.03
N LEU A 31 1.48 17.53 6.55
CA LEU A 31 1.34 17.24 5.11
C LEU A 31 1.33 18.55 4.31
N CYS A 32 2.19 18.65 3.29
CA CYS A 32 2.11 19.72 2.31
C CYS A 32 1.08 19.35 1.24
N THR A 33 -0.21 19.68 1.48
CA THR A 33 -1.33 19.36 0.57
C THR A 33 -1.09 19.85 -0.86
N GLU A 34 -0.62 21.10 -1.03
CA GLU A 34 -0.34 21.67 -2.35
C GLU A 34 0.81 20.95 -3.06
N CYS A 35 1.84 20.55 -2.31
CA CYS A 35 2.95 19.77 -2.86
C CYS A 35 2.47 18.38 -3.33
N ILE A 36 1.59 17.73 -2.56
CA ILE A 36 0.99 16.44 -2.93
C ILE A 36 0.19 16.58 -4.24
N LYS A 37 -0.66 17.61 -4.32
CA LYS A 37 -1.44 17.90 -5.54
C LYS A 37 -0.54 18.12 -6.74
N ALA A 38 0.45 19.01 -6.63
CA ALA A 38 1.39 19.30 -7.70
C ALA A 38 2.16 18.06 -8.16
N MET A 39 2.58 17.20 -7.21
CA MET A 39 3.27 15.96 -7.53
C MET A 39 2.36 14.96 -8.25
N ILE A 40 1.11 14.79 -7.82
CA ILE A 40 0.15 13.90 -8.50
C ILE A 40 -0.13 14.40 -9.92
N GLU A 41 -0.41 15.68 -10.10
CA GLU A 41 -0.60 16.27 -11.44
C GLU A 41 0.64 16.08 -12.32
N PHE A 42 1.84 16.22 -11.74
CA PHE A 42 3.06 15.93 -12.47
C PHE A 42 3.13 14.46 -12.93
N GLN A 43 2.82 13.49 -12.06
CA GLN A 43 2.80 12.07 -12.46
C GLN A 43 1.80 11.82 -13.60
N ILE A 44 0.60 12.41 -13.51
CA ILE A 44 -0.42 12.35 -14.58
C ILE A 44 0.13 12.93 -15.89
N SER A 45 0.78 14.10 -15.83
CA SER A 45 1.36 14.76 -17.02
C SER A 45 2.47 13.93 -17.69
N LYS A 46 3.07 12.99 -16.97
CA LYS A 46 4.12 12.09 -17.47
C LYS A 46 3.58 10.74 -17.95
N GLY A 47 2.26 10.56 -17.98
CA GLY A 47 1.65 9.32 -18.46
C GLY A 47 1.81 8.14 -17.49
N VAL A 48 2.02 8.40 -16.20
CA VAL A 48 1.98 7.37 -15.16
C VAL A 48 0.55 6.83 -15.08
N ASN A 49 0.41 5.51 -14.88
CA ASN A 49 -0.89 4.86 -14.85
C ASN A 49 -1.41 4.69 -13.42
N ALA A 50 -0.48 4.52 -12.47
CA ALA A 50 -0.83 4.24 -11.10
C ALA A 50 0.15 4.81 -10.08
N LEU A 51 -0.33 5.07 -8.86
CA LEU A 51 0.49 5.52 -7.74
C LEU A 51 0.49 4.52 -6.60
N PHE A 52 1.67 4.18 -6.13
CA PHE A 52 1.89 3.42 -4.91
C PHE A 52 2.10 4.40 -3.75
N LEU A 53 1.11 4.49 -2.86
CA LEU A 53 1.04 5.51 -1.82
C LEU A 53 1.61 4.98 -0.51
N THR A 54 2.31 5.85 0.23
CA THR A 54 2.82 5.56 1.59
C THR A 54 3.62 4.25 1.67
N GLY A 55 4.33 3.89 0.61
CA GLY A 55 5.26 2.76 0.61
C GLY A 55 6.55 3.09 1.38
N THR A 56 7.63 2.35 1.13
CA THR A 56 8.94 2.62 1.75
C THR A 56 9.44 4.04 1.46
N TYR A 57 9.42 4.46 0.20
CA TYR A 57 9.85 5.81 -0.19
C TYR A 57 8.82 6.89 0.15
N GLY A 58 7.56 6.52 0.33
CA GLY A 58 6.53 7.39 0.89
C GLY A 58 6.52 7.43 2.43
N GLU A 59 7.54 6.88 3.08
CA GLU A 59 7.75 6.90 4.54
C GLU A 59 6.65 6.22 5.38
N GLY A 60 5.86 5.32 4.80
CA GLY A 60 4.61 4.86 5.42
C GLY A 60 4.73 4.12 6.75
N VAL A 61 5.87 3.49 7.05
CA VAL A 61 6.10 2.85 8.36
C VAL A 61 6.40 3.85 9.48
N ILE A 62 6.75 5.09 9.12
CA ILE A 62 7.08 6.19 10.06
C ILE A 62 5.85 7.08 10.27
N LEU A 63 4.99 7.20 9.26
CA LEU A 63 3.78 8.01 9.32
C LEU A 63 2.69 7.36 10.19
N SER A 64 1.96 8.18 10.95
CA SER A 64 0.78 7.73 11.66
C SER A 64 -0.34 7.32 10.69
N ASN A 65 -1.23 6.42 11.12
CA ASN A 65 -2.36 6.01 10.29
C ASN A 65 -3.26 7.19 9.90
N ALA A 66 -3.47 8.15 10.80
CA ALA A 66 -4.23 9.35 10.51
C ALA A 66 -3.60 10.19 9.38
N VAL A 67 -2.28 10.26 9.31
CA VAL A 67 -1.56 10.94 8.22
C VAL A 67 -1.68 10.14 6.92
N LYS A 68 -1.47 8.82 6.96
CA LYS A 68 -1.64 7.96 5.77
C LYS A 68 -3.04 8.05 5.18
N GLU A 69 -4.07 8.04 6.02
CA GLU A 69 -5.47 8.17 5.60
C GLU A 69 -5.76 9.52 4.94
N LYS A 70 -5.15 10.61 5.42
CA LYS A 70 -5.21 11.92 4.73
C LYS A 70 -4.55 11.87 3.35
N VAL A 71 -3.39 11.21 3.21
CA VAL A 71 -2.74 11.01 1.91
C VAL A 71 -3.65 10.23 0.96
N TYR A 72 -4.35 9.19 1.46
CA TYR A 72 -5.29 8.41 0.65
C TYR A 72 -6.47 9.24 0.16
N ARG A 73 -7.03 10.11 1.01
CA ARG A 73 -8.09 11.06 0.62
C ARG A 73 -7.61 12.02 -0.47
N TYR A 74 -6.47 12.67 -0.25
CA TYR A 74 -5.89 13.59 -1.23
C TYR A 74 -5.55 12.91 -2.54
N ALA A 75 -5.07 11.66 -2.51
CA ALA A 75 -4.79 10.92 -3.72
C ALA A 75 -6.06 10.65 -4.54
N ILE A 76 -7.18 10.27 -3.90
CA ILE A 76 -8.47 10.12 -4.59
C ILE A 76 -8.89 11.45 -5.21
N GLU A 77 -8.94 12.50 -4.39
CA GLU A 77 -9.40 13.83 -4.80
C GLU A 77 -8.59 14.38 -5.98
N PHE A 78 -7.27 14.38 -5.85
CA PHE A 78 -6.39 14.99 -6.84
C PHE A 78 -6.18 14.11 -8.06
N SER A 79 -6.22 12.77 -7.93
CA SER A 79 -6.18 11.92 -9.12
C SER A 79 -7.44 12.08 -9.95
N ASN A 80 -8.60 12.33 -9.33
CA ASN A 80 -9.90 12.50 -9.99
C ASN A 80 -10.16 11.37 -11.00
N ASN A 81 -9.97 10.12 -10.59
CA ASN A 81 -10.12 8.90 -11.41
C ASN A 81 -9.20 8.81 -12.65
N ARG A 82 -8.19 9.69 -12.78
CA ARG A 82 -7.22 9.64 -13.90
C ARG A 82 -6.09 8.62 -13.68
N LEU A 83 -5.98 8.06 -12.47
CA LEU A 83 -4.94 7.11 -12.07
C LEU A 83 -5.55 5.98 -11.25
N SER A 84 -4.96 4.80 -11.34
CA SER A 84 -5.14 3.77 -10.31
C SER A 84 -4.33 4.13 -9.07
N LEU A 85 -4.87 3.87 -7.89
CA LEU A 85 -4.19 4.15 -6.63
C LEU A 85 -4.04 2.85 -5.83
N LEU A 86 -2.82 2.58 -5.36
CA LEU A 86 -2.49 1.42 -4.53
C LEU A 86 -1.98 1.92 -3.16
N PRO A 87 -2.84 2.01 -2.14
CA PRO A 87 -2.44 2.44 -0.80
C PRO A 87 -1.67 1.33 -0.09
N HIS A 88 -0.51 1.67 0.47
CA HIS A 88 0.25 0.75 1.31
C HIS A 88 -0.12 0.90 2.79
N VAL A 89 -0.66 -0.17 3.39
CA VAL A 89 -1.15 -0.15 4.78
C VAL A 89 -0.21 -0.84 5.77
N GLY A 90 0.95 -1.32 5.31
CA GLY A 90 1.90 -2.09 6.12
C GLY A 90 2.46 -1.35 7.35
N GLY A 91 2.87 -2.14 8.34
CA GLY A 91 3.35 -1.65 9.63
C GLY A 91 3.87 -2.80 10.52
N ALA A 92 4.09 -2.51 11.79
CA ALA A 92 4.55 -3.50 12.77
C ALA A 92 3.41 -4.17 13.56
N ASP A 93 2.22 -3.56 13.61
CA ASP A 93 1.08 -4.01 14.40
C ASP A 93 -0.08 -4.44 13.50
N ILE A 94 -0.55 -5.68 13.64
CA ILE A 94 -1.54 -6.28 12.74
C ILE A 94 -2.92 -5.61 12.86
N GLU A 95 -3.31 -5.17 14.05
CA GLU A 95 -4.58 -4.48 14.26
C GLU A 95 -4.56 -3.09 13.63
N SER A 96 -3.48 -2.34 13.81
CA SER A 96 -3.23 -1.06 13.15
C SER A 96 -3.26 -1.18 11.62
N ILE A 97 -2.61 -2.21 11.06
CA ILE A 97 -2.63 -2.50 9.61
C ILE A 97 -4.06 -2.80 9.15
N THR A 98 -4.77 -3.65 9.88
CA THR A 98 -6.14 -4.08 9.52
C THR A 98 -7.11 -2.91 9.59
N ASN A 99 -6.99 -2.05 10.61
CA ASN A 99 -7.83 -0.86 10.75
C ASN A 99 -7.54 0.17 9.65
N LEU A 100 -6.28 0.35 9.26
CA LEU A 100 -5.95 1.22 8.13
C LEU A 100 -6.46 0.64 6.79
N ALA A 101 -6.44 -0.67 6.63
CA ALA A 101 -7.03 -1.34 5.46
C ALA A 101 -8.55 -1.12 5.39
N LYS A 102 -9.26 -1.20 6.53
CA LYS A 102 -10.69 -0.84 6.62
C LYS A 102 -10.92 0.62 6.26
N ALA A 103 -10.14 1.54 6.82
CA ALA A 103 -10.24 2.96 6.50
C ALA A 103 -10.01 3.23 5.01
N ALA A 104 -9.04 2.55 4.39
CA ALA A 104 -8.84 2.61 2.94
C ALA A 104 -10.08 2.09 2.18
N LYS A 105 -10.66 0.97 2.61
CA LYS A 105 -11.90 0.48 2.01
C LYS A 105 -13.06 1.47 2.11
N ASP A 106 -13.26 2.07 3.28
CA ASP A 106 -14.33 3.04 3.52
C ASP A 106 -14.16 4.30 2.65
N LEU A 107 -12.93 4.62 2.25
CA LEU A 107 -12.62 5.66 1.26
C LEU A 107 -12.85 5.22 -0.20
N GLY A 108 -13.17 3.95 -0.44
CA GLY A 108 -13.45 3.39 -1.76
C GLY A 108 -12.31 2.56 -2.38
N TYR A 109 -11.20 2.34 -1.68
CA TYR A 109 -10.12 1.49 -2.17
C TYR A 109 -10.52 0.01 -2.14
N ARG A 110 -10.40 -0.67 -3.28
CA ARG A 110 -10.74 -2.10 -3.40
C ARG A 110 -9.55 -3.03 -3.17
N VAL A 111 -8.34 -2.49 -3.34
CA VAL A 111 -7.08 -3.20 -3.19
C VAL A 111 -6.15 -2.37 -2.33
N VAL A 112 -5.44 -3.03 -1.42
CA VAL A 112 -4.39 -2.43 -0.61
C VAL A 112 -3.10 -3.20 -0.82
N SER A 113 -1.97 -2.56 -0.53
CA SER A 113 -0.69 -3.22 -0.50
C SER A 113 -0.22 -3.44 0.94
N VAL A 114 0.32 -4.63 1.21
CA VAL A 114 0.77 -5.03 2.55
C VAL A 114 2.16 -5.66 2.45
N VAL A 115 3.10 -5.18 3.25
CA VAL A 115 4.43 -5.81 3.41
C VAL A 115 4.30 -6.94 4.42
N GLY A 116 5.12 -7.99 4.30
CA GLY A 116 5.15 -9.02 5.34
C GLY A 116 5.56 -8.45 6.71
N PRO A 117 5.33 -9.19 7.81
CA PRO A 117 5.78 -8.80 9.15
C PRO A 117 7.23 -8.28 9.14
N ILE A 118 7.46 -7.11 9.73
CA ILE A 118 8.75 -6.40 9.65
C ILE A 118 9.61 -6.51 10.91
N TYR A 119 9.02 -6.83 12.06
CA TYR A 119 9.76 -6.94 13.33
C TYR A 119 10.28 -8.36 13.59
N HIS A 120 9.51 -9.38 13.19
CA HIS A 120 9.87 -10.78 13.36
C HIS A 120 9.78 -11.51 12.02
N LYS A 121 10.61 -12.54 11.85
CA LYS A 121 10.53 -13.44 10.70
C LYS A 121 9.41 -14.47 10.92
N PRO A 122 8.34 -14.47 10.13
CA PRO A 122 7.26 -15.44 10.27
C PRO A 122 7.65 -16.81 9.68
N THR A 123 6.91 -17.85 10.08
CA THR A 123 6.89 -19.13 9.36
C THR A 123 6.08 -18.99 8.07
N LYS A 124 6.17 -19.96 7.15
CA LYS A 124 5.32 -19.98 5.94
C LYS A 124 3.83 -19.93 6.28
N ARG A 125 3.39 -20.73 7.25
CA ARG A 125 2.01 -20.72 7.76
C ARG A 125 1.65 -19.35 8.34
N GLY A 126 2.54 -18.74 9.11
CA GLY A 126 2.32 -17.41 9.68
C GLY A 126 2.15 -16.32 8.62
N LEU A 127 2.85 -16.40 7.48
CA LEU A 127 2.63 -15.49 6.35
C LEU A 127 1.22 -15.62 5.77
N VAL A 128 0.75 -16.85 5.54
CA VAL A 128 -0.60 -17.09 5.02
C VAL A 128 -1.65 -16.53 5.97
N GLU A 129 -1.53 -16.87 7.26
CA GLU A 129 -2.48 -16.43 8.29
C GLU A 129 -2.47 -14.89 8.40
N PHE A 130 -1.30 -14.25 8.33
CA PHE A 130 -1.17 -12.80 8.37
C PHE A 130 -1.92 -12.10 7.23
N PHE A 131 -1.66 -12.49 5.97
CA PHE A 131 -2.34 -11.85 4.83
C PHE A 131 -3.83 -12.21 4.77
N SER A 132 -4.19 -13.46 5.06
CA SER A 132 -5.59 -13.92 5.08
C SER A 132 -6.41 -13.22 6.16
N TYR A 133 -5.82 -12.97 7.32
CA TYR A 133 -6.46 -12.22 8.41
C TYR A 133 -6.80 -10.80 7.95
N ILE A 134 -5.83 -10.08 7.38
CA ILE A 134 -6.04 -8.70 6.93
C ILE A 134 -7.08 -8.66 5.80
N ALA A 135 -6.95 -9.52 4.79
CA ALA A 135 -7.85 -9.57 3.64
C ALA A 135 -9.30 -9.84 4.08
N SER A 136 -9.51 -10.82 4.96
CA SER A 136 -10.85 -11.19 5.44
C SER A 136 -11.46 -10.15 6.38
N LYS A 137 -10.66 -9.56 7.28
CA LYS A 137 -11.15 -8.60 8.28
C LYS A 137 -11.40 -7.21 7.72
N ALA A 138 -10.62 -6.80 6.73
CA ALA A 138 -10.85 -5.54 6.03
C ALA A 138 -11.77 -5.70 4.81
N ASP A 139 -11.95 -6.92 4.28
CA ASP A 139 -12.70 -7.22 3.07
C ASP A 139 -12.23 -6.35 1.88
N VAL A 140 -10.93 -6.48 1.60
CA VAL A 140 -10.17 -5.85 0.50
C VAL A 140 -9.25 -6.88 -0.16
N ASP A 141 -8.96 -6.67 -1.45
CA ASP A 141 -7.91 -7.42 -2.15
C ASP A 141 -6.51 -6.98 -1.64
N ILE A 142 -5.54 -7.89 -1.60
CA ILE A 142 -4.17 -7.60 -1.14
C ILE A 142 -3.15 -7.80 -2.27
N VAL A 143 -2.34 -6.77 -2.48
CA VAL A 143 -1.06 -6.85 -3.20
C VAL A 143 0.06 -7.01 -2.17
N ILE A 144 0.73 -8.17 -2.19
CA ILE A 144 1.86 -8.40 -1.29
C ILE A 144 3.07 -7.59 -1.77
N TYR A 145 3.57 -6.75 -0.89
CA TYR A 145 4.79 -5.98 -1.10
C TYR A 145 5.99 -6.75 -0.54
N ASN A 146 6.62 -7.57 -1.39
CA ASN A 146 7.82 -8.30 -1.02
C ASN A 146 9.06 -7.39 -1.10
N ASN A 147 9.45 -6.80 0.03
CA ASN A 147 10.66 -6.00 0.15
C ASN A 147 11.67 -6.62 1.14
N LYS A 148 12.54 -7.48 0.61
CA LYS A 148 13.59 -8.18 1.39
C LYS A 148 14.45 -7.24 2.25
N GLY A 149 14.80 -6.06 1.72
CA GLY A 149 15.63 -5.09 2.44
C GLY A 149 14.92 -4.41 3.63
N ARG A 150 13.59 -4.48 3.69
CA ARG A 150 12.80 -3.87 4.78
C ARG A 150 12.20 -4.88 5.74
N GLN A 151 11.77 -6.04 5.25
CA GLN A 151 11.18 -7.10 6.11
C GLN A 151 12.21 -8.13 6.59
N GLY A 152 13.44 -8.15 6.04
CA GLY A 152 14.53 -9.03 6.51
C GLY A 152 14.46 -10.47 5.98
N TYR A 153 13.49 -10.82 5.16
CA TYR A 153 13.37 -12.11 4.48
C TYR A 153 12.74 -11.93 3.10
N ASN A 154 12.88 -12.94 2.25
CA ASN A 154 12.23 -12.99 0.95
C ASN A 154 10.96 -13.83 1.03
N ILE A 155 9.87 -13.37 0.44
CA ILE A 155 8.69 -14.20 0.13
C ILE A 155 8.97 -14.82 -1.25
N SER A 156 9.21 -16.13 -1.29
CA SER A 156 9.56 -16.84 -2.52
C SER A 156 8.33 -17.12 -3.40
N PRO A 157 8.49 -17.43 -4.69
CA PRO A 157 7.39 -17.89 -5.54
C PRO A 157 6.57 -19.03 -4.93
N ASP A 158 7.24 -20.02 -4.32
CA ASP A 158 6.56 -21.12 -3.61
C ASP A 158 5.72 -20.62 -2.43
N ASP A 159 6.19 -19.60 -1.72
CA ASP A 159 5.42 -18.98 -0.65
C ASP A 159 4.21 -18.23 -1.21
N PHE A 160 4.34 -17.59 -2.38
CA PHE A 160 3.21 -16.94 -3.07
C PHE A 160 2.13 -17.94 -3.47
N GLU A 161 2.50 -19.06 -4.08
CA GLU A 161 1.55 -20.13 -4.44
C GLU A 161 0.81 -20.67 -3.21
N TYR A 162 1.49 -20.74 -2.07
CA TYR A 162 0.91 -21.21 -0.82
C TYR A 162 0.00 -20.18 -0.15
N ILE A 163 0.18 -18.88 -0.42
CA ILE A 163 -0.65 -17.80 0.10
C ILE A 163 -1.84 -17.50 -0.84
N SER A 164 -1.74 -17.79 -2.15
CA SER A 164 -2.68 -17.35 -3.21
C SER A 164 -3.80 -18.32 -3.54
#